data_AF-I3JN20-F1
#
_entry.id   AF-I3JN20-F1
#
_cell.length_a   1.000
_cell.length_b   1.000
_cell.length_c   1.000
_cell.angle_alpha   90.00
_cell.angle_beta   90.00
_cell.angle_gamma   90.00
#
_symmetry.space_group_name_H-M   'P 1'
#
loop_
_entity.id
_entity.type
_entity.pdbx_description
1 polymer ?
#
loop_
_entity_poly.entity_id
_entity_poly.type
_entity_poly.pdbx_seq_one_letter_code
_entity_poly.pdbx_strand_id
1 'polypeptide(L)'
;MERNAGTVSAIKALGYPGSRCLSRCRCDELPCPLLSWLCAELRTLCPELRDSGGSGDVLLAGELKNVLSNISSPLAVLTSEVLEPSTLNKVAEFLVSELQAARIIKYKESHPDERATEADSEKEQRVEDLSRDFCEENEGDDGSGENRRKAEMQAEWILLLRALNMDASSRFEDVLNEVNARLSRLPSGDMTNPLLSSSLSSEQWLQVKKMNEILSEDYRRRRQMMVTRFQVTLESFAWGEKQKERSAALASAPNLASLIGSSQVSPSLLLAAREDQSFIDPVKAGTSTSVYKTLMGSVPDRGGRPGEIEPPMPAWTGRRSKGSRGGWGGGQSHKHKKKKGKKD
;
A
#
# COMPACT_ATOMS: atom_id res chain seq x y z
N MET A 1 7.07 -18.43 -25.09
CA MET A 1 6.52 -17.25 -24.38
C MET A 1 7.24 -17.11 -23.05
N GLU A 2 7.71 -15.92 -22.69
CA GLU A 2 8.36 -15.66 -21.39
C GLU A 2 7.31 -15.45 -20.29
N ARG A 3 7.61 -15.86 -19.05
CA ARG A 3 6.75 -15.62 -17.90
C ARG A 3 6.88 -14.18 -17.42
N ASN A 4 5.80 -13.67 -16.83
CA ASN A 4 5.79 -12.35 -16.20
C ASN A 4 6.86 -12.27 -15.10
N ALA A 5 7.58 -11.14 -15.03
CA ALA A 5 8.59 -10.85 -14.01
C ALA A 5 8.03 -10.97 -12.57
N GLY A 6 6.76 -10.61 -12.37
CA GLY A 6 6.07 -10.80 -11.09
C GLY A 6 5.99 -12.28 -10.69
N THR A 7 5.51 -13.13 -11.60
CA THR A 7 5.42 -14.59 -11.41
C THR A 7 6.80 -15.21 -11.13
N VAL A 8 7.83 -14.80 -11.87
CA VAL A 8 9.21 -15.28 -11.65
C VAL A 8 9.71 -14.90 -10.26
N SER A 9 9.42 -13.68 -9.80
CA SER A 9 9.80 -13.21 -8.47
C SER A 9 9.06 -13.96 -7.37
N ALA A 10 7.76 -14.23 -7.57
CA ALA A 10 6.94 -15.04 -6.66
C ALA A 10 7.46 -16.47 -6.54
N ILE A 11 7.80 -17.14 -7.65
CA ILE A 11 8.38 -18.49 -7.65
C ILE A 11 9.70 -18.53 -6.85
N LYS A 12 10.57 -17.52 -7.02
CA LYS A 12 11.81 -17.41 -6.25
C LYS A 12 11.53 -17.22 -4.76
N ALA A 13 10.58 -16.35 -4.41
CA ALA A 13 10.18 -16.12 -3.01
C ALA A 13 9.57 -17.37 -2.37
N LEU A 14 8.90 -18.21 -3.14
CA LEU A 14 8.37 -19.50 -2.69
C LEU A 14 9.48 -20.54 -2.42
N GLY A 15 10.69 -20.34 -2.95
CA GLY A 15 11.86 -21.17 -2.68
C GLY A 15 12.12 -22.27 -3.70
N TYR A 16 11.66 -22.13 -4.94
CA TYR A 16 11.91 -23.14 -5.99
C TYR A 16 13.43 -23.38 -6.18
N PRO A 17 13.94 -24.62 -5.99
CA PRO A 17 15.37 -24.90 -6.01
C PRO A 17 15.96 -24.97 -7.43
N GLY A 18 15.11 -25.12 -8.46
CA GLY A 18 15.54 -25.26 -9.84
C GLY A 18 15.67 -23.93 -10.59
N SER A 19 16.50 -23.92 -11.65
CA SER A 19 16.50 -22.85 -12.66
C SER A 19 15.70 -23.22 -13.91
N ARG A 20 15.41 -24.51 -14.09
CA ARG A 20 14.66 -25.03 -15.24
C ARG A 20 13.21 -24.61 -15.18
N CYS A 21 12.68 -24.20 -16.33
CA CYS A 21 11.31 -23.71 -16.47
C CYS A 21 10.96 -22.57 -15.51
N LEU A 22 11.92 -21.75 -15.08
CA LEU A 22 11.64 -20.58 -14.22
C LEU A 22 11.12 -19.40 -15.05
N SER A 23 11.96 -18.79 -15.89
CA SER A 23 11.59 -17.64 -16.73
C SER A 23 10.85 -18.04 -18.01
N ARG A 24 11.19 -19.20 -18.58
CA ARG A 24 10.55 -19.72 -19.81
C ARG A 24 10.42 -21.23 -19.72
N CYS A 25 9.21 -21.74 -19.96
CA CYS A 25 8.99 -23.16 -20.13
C CYS A 25 9.43 -23.60 -21.54
N ARG A 26 10.15 -24.72 -21.63
CA ARG A 26 10.50 -25.39 -22.90
C ARG A 26 10.07 -26.86 -22.90
N CYS A 27 9.20 -27.24 -21.99
CA CYS A 27 8.61 -28.58 -21.95
C CYS A 27 7.43 -28.56 -22.91
N ASP A 28 7.45 -29.45 -23.91
CA ASP A 28 6.33 -29.63 -24.83
C ASP A 28 5.29 -30.60 -24.26
N GLU A 29 5.71 -31.46 -23.31
CA GLU A 29 4.89 -32.40 -22.55
C GLU A 29 5.32 -32.43 -21.07
N LEU A 30 4.45 -32.95 -20.19
CA LEU A 30 4.81 -33.26 -18.81
C LEU A 30 5.75 -34.49 -18.77
N PRO A 31 6.69 -34.56 -17.81
CA PRO A 31 6.78 -33.76 -16.59
C PRO A 31 7.55 -32.43 -16.76
N CYS A 32 6.94 -31.34 -16.29
CA CYS A 32 7.59 -30.04 -16.14
C CYS A 32 8.17 -29.93 -14.72
N PRO A 33 9.47 -29.61 -14.53
CA PRO A 33 10.09 -29.60 -13.20
C PRO A 33 9.50 -28.54 -12.27
N LEU A 34 9.14 -27.37 -12.81
CA LEU A 34 8.50 -26.31 -12.02
C LEU A 34 7.10 -26.72 -11.56
N LEU A 35 6.28 -27.27 -12.46
CA LEU A 35 4.91 -27.69 -12.13
C LEU A 35 4.92 -28.87 -11.15
N SER A 36 5.84 -29.81 -11.34
CA SER A 36 6.01 -30.96 -10.44
C SER A 36 6.32 -30.48 -9.03
N TRP A 37 7.26 -29.55 -8.89
CA TRP A 37 7.58 -28.93 -7.60
C TRP A 37 6.41 -28.16 -6.99
N LEU A 38 5.72 -27.31 -7.77
CA LEU A 38 4.57 -26.53 -7.26
C LEU A 38 3.45 -27.45 -6.75
N CYS A 39 3.12 -28.51 -7.48
CA CYS A 39 2.12 -29.47 -7.06
C CYS A 39 2.57 -30.28 -5.84
N ALA A 40 3.86 -30.65 -5.76
CA ALA A 40 4.40 -31.34 -4.59
C ALA A 40 4.27 -30.46 -3.33
N GLU A 41 4.70 -29.21 -3.40
CA GLU A 41 4.58 -28.23 -2.31
C GLU A 41 3.13 -28.03 -1.88
N LEU A 42 2.20 -27.85 -2.83
CA LEU A 42 0.76 -27.73 -2.53
C LEU A 42 0.24 -28.95 -1.77
N ARG A 43 0.61 -30.16 -2.19
CA ARG A 43 0.22 -31.42 -1.50
C ARG A 43 0.86 -31.59 -0.11
N THR A 44 1.93 -30.85 0.20
CA THR A 44 2.48 -30.82 1.57
C THR A 44 1.69 -29.92 2.50
N LEU A 45 1.08 -28.86 1.97
CA LEU A 45 0.30 -27.90 2.72
C LEU A 45 -1.17 -28.33 2.83
N CYS A 46 -1.69 -28.99 1.79
CA CYS A 46 -3.07 -29.44 1.68
C CYS A 46 -3.10 -30.98 1.51
N PRO A 47 -3.17 -31.76 2.60
CA PRO A 47 -3.17 -33.23 2.55
C PRO A 47 -4.33 -33.82 1.74
N GLU A 48 -5.44 -33.08 1.62
CA GLU A 48 -6.64 -33.44 0.84
C GLU A 48 -6.35 -33.60 -0.66
N LEU A 49 -5.24 -33.03 -1.15
CA LEU A 49 -4.82 -33.12 -2.55
C LEU A 49 -3.92 -34.33 -2.86
N ARG A 50 -3.65 -35.20 -1.87
CA ARG A 50 -2.87 -36.43 -2.08
C ARG A 50 -3.78 -37.52 -2.65
N ASP A 51 -3.52 -37.91 -3.90
CA ASP A 51 -4.14 -39.09 -4.49
C ASP A 51 -3.65 -40.36 -3.78
N SER A 52 -4.51 -41.37 -3.65
CA SER A 52 -4.25 -42.64 -2.95
C SER A 52 -3.22 -43.55 -3.63
N GLY A 53 -2.63 -43.15 -4.77
CA GLY A 53 -1.75 -44.00 -5.58
C GLY A 53 -0.43 -43.40 -6.08
N GLY A 54 -0.10 -42.14 -5.79
CA GLY A 54 1.07 -41.46 -6.39
C GLY A 54 2.07 -40.94 -5.36
N SER A 55 3.13 -41.70 -5.09
CA SER A 55 4.28 -41.29 -4.24
C SER A 55 5.42 -40.63 -5.04
N GLY A 56 5.20 -40.29 -6.32
CA GLY A 56 6.25 -39.81 -7.22
C GLY A 56 6.43 -38.29 -7.19
N ASP A 57 7.68 -37.84 -7.24
CA ASP A 57 8.08 -36.43 -7.47
C ASP A 57 7.81 -35.97 -8.93
N VAL A 58 7.21 -36.85 -9.75
CA VAL A 58 7.03 -36.66 -11.19
C VAL A 58 5.56 -36.44 -11.50
N LEU A 59 5.22 -35.23 -11.93
CA LEU A 59 3.84 -34.86 -12.23
C LEU A 59 3.44 -35.26 -13.66
N LEU A 60 2.47 -36.17 -13.76
CA LEU A 60 1.86 -36.58 -15.03
C LEU A 60 0.61 -35.75 -15.35
N ALA A 61 0.17 -35.76 -16.61
CA ALA A 61 -0.98 -34.97 -17.06
C ALA A 61 -2.29 -35.31 -16.31
N GLY A 62 -2.54 -36.60 -16.05
CA GLY A 62 -3.68 -37.04 -15.26
C GLY A 62 -3.65 -36.54 -13.81
N GLU A 63 -2.48 -36.52 -13.18
CA GLU A 63 -2.30 -36.02 -11.81
C GLU A 63 -2.47 -34.51 -11.74
N LEU A 64 -1.94 -33.77 -12.71
CA LEU A 64 -2.14 -32.32 -12.81
C LEU A 64 -3.64 -32.02 -12.95
N LYS A 65 -4.38 -32.79 -13.76
CA LYS A 65 -5.82 -32.64 -13.91
C LYS A 65 -6.56 -32.88 -12.59
N ASN A 66 -6.23 -33.95 -11.86
CA ASN A 66 -6.83 -34.23 -10.56
C ASN A 66 -6.58 -33.08 -9.56
N VAL A 67 -5.34 -32.60 -9.46
CA VAL A 67 -5.00 -31.49 -8.57
C VAL A 67 -5.79 -30.23 -8.94
N LEU A 68 -5.83 -29.86 -10.23
CA LEU A 68 -6.59 -28.71 -10.72
C LEU A 68 -8.10 -28.85 -10.45
N SER A 69 -8.66 -30.05 -10.60
CA SER A 69 -10.07 -30.32 -10.29
C SER A 69 -10.35 -30.22 -8.79
N ASN A 70 -9.48 -30.78 -7.94
CA ASN A 70 -9.66 -30.76 -6.49
C ASN A 70 -9.58 -29.34 -5.91
N ILE A 71 -8.71 -28.49 -6.45
CA ILE A 71 -8.64 -27.06 -6.09
C ILE A 71 -9.68 -26.21 -6.85
N SER A 72 -10.68 -26.83 -7.48
CA SER A 72 -11.77 -26.16 -8.22
C SER A 72 -11.28 -25.15 -9.26
N SER A 73 -10.14 -25.43 -9.91
CA SER A 73 -9.54 -24.53 -10.88
C SER A 73 -10.36 -24.47 -12.17
N PRO A 74 -10.62 -23.27 -12.73
CA PRO A 74 -11.24 -23.14 -14.05
C PRO A 74 -10.36 -23.72 -15.17
N LEU A 75 -9.07 -23.96 -14.90
CA LEU A 75 -8.12 -24.57 -15.83
C LEU A 75 -8.22 -26.11 -15.89
N ALA A 76 -9.02 -26.74 -15.02
CA ALA A 76 -9.21 -28.20 -15.02
C ALA A 76 -9.75 -28.73 -16.37
N VAL A 77 -10.49 -27.91 -17.11
CA VAL A 77 -11.07 -28.24 -18.42
C VAL A 77 -10.04 -28.19 -19.57
N LEU A 78 -8.92 -27.47 -19.40
CA LEU A 78 -7.97 -27.14 -20.48
C LEU A 78 -6.81 -28.13 -20.65
N THR A 79 -6.89 -29.33 -20.08
CA THR A 79 -5.78 -30.29 -20.10
C THR A 79 -5.87 -31.25 -21.28
N SER A 80 -5.67 -30.72 -22.49
CA SER A 80 -5.21 -31.54 -23.62
C SER A 80 -3.90 -32.23 -23.23
N GLU A 81 -3.65 -33.46 -23.71
CA GLU A 81 -2.38 -34.17 -23.47
C GLU A 81 -1.18 -33.36 -23.99
N VAL A 82 -1.40 -32.54 -25.02
CA VAL A 82 -0.45 -31.57 -25.56
C VAL A 82 -0.69 -30.21 -24.89
N LEU A 83 0.23 -29.80 -24.02
CA LEU A 83 0.13 -28.54 -23.27
C LEU A 83 0.91 -27.44 -23.99
N GLU A 84 0.19 -26.59 -24.71
CA GLU A 84 0.78 -25.39 -25.33
C GLU A 84 1.54 -24.52 -24.31
N PRO A 85 2.67 -23.88 -24.68
CA PRO A 85 3.48 -23.08 -23.76
C PRO A 85 2.72 -21.95 -23.06
N SER A 86 1.67 -21.40 -23.67
CA SER A 86 0.80 -20.38 -23.08
C SER A 86 -0.07 -20.95 -21.96
N THR A 87 -0.59 -22.17 -22.12
CA THR A 87 -1.36 -22.91 -21.12
C THR A 87 -0.48 -23.29 -19.93
N LEU A 88 0.75 -23.76 -20.18
CA LEU A 88 1.71 -24.06 -19.10
C LEU A 88 2.06 -22.84 -18.25
N ASN A 89 2.14 -21.65 -18.86
CA ASN A 89 2.38 -20.42 -18.11
C ASN A 89 1.18 -20.04 -17.24
N LYS A 90 -0.05 -20.15 -17.76
CA LYS A 90 -1.28 -19.88 -16.99
C LYS A 90 -1.45 -20.84 -15.82
N VAL A 91 -1.19 -22.13 -16.05
CA VAL A 91 -1.24 -23.15 -14.99
C VAL A 91 -0.18 -22.87 -13.92
N ALA A 92 1.04 -22.50 -14.31
CA ALA A 92 2.09 -22.13 -13.36
C ALA A 92 1.71 -20.90 -12.53
N GLU A 93 1.14 -19.86 -13.15
CA GLU A 93 0.67 -18.65 -12.46
C GLU A 93 -0.41 -18.96 -11.43
N PHE A 94 -1.39 -19.79 -11.82
CA PHE A 94 -2.46 -20.23 -10.94
C PHE A 94 -1.91 -21.02 -9.73
N LEU A 95 -1.08 -22.04 -9.96
CA LEU A 95 -0.51 -22.86 -8.88
C LEU A 95 0.39 -22.06 -7.94
N VAL A 96 1.10 -21.05 -8.44
CA VAL A 96 1.89 -20.11 -7.61
C VAL A 96 0.98 -19.32 -6.67
N SER A 97 -0.13 -18.79 -7.19
CA SER A 97 -1.13 -18.07 -6.39
C SER A 97 -1.72 -18.96 -5.29
N GLU A 98 -2.14 -20.18 -5.66
CA GLU A 98 -2.73 -21.13 -4.71
C GLU A 98 -1.73 -21.54 -3.62
N LEU A 99 -0.46 -21.78 -3.97
CA LEU A 99 0.58 -22.11 -2.99
C LEU A 99 0.83 -20.95 -2.01
N GLN A 100 0.82 -19.70 -2.50
CA GLN A 100 0.94 -18.52 -1.64
C GLN A 100 -0.25 -18.41 -0.68
N ALA A 101 -1.48 -18.57 -1.18
CA ALA A 101 -2.69 -18.55 -0.37
C ALA A 101 -2.65 -19.63 0.73
N ALA A 102 -2.29 -20.87 0.36
CA ALA A 102 -2.16 -21.98 1.30
C ALA A 102 -1.14 -21.70 2.42
N ARG A 103 0.02 -21.10 2.09
CA ARG A 103 1.01 -20.69 3.10
C ARG A 103 0.47 -19.62 4.05
N ILE A 104 -0.27 -18.64 3.54
CA ILE A 104 -0.88 -17.58 4.36
C ILE A 104 -1.92 -18.17 5.32
N ILE A 105 -2.78 -19.07 4.85
CA ILE A 105 -3.81 -19.72 5.67
C ILE A 105 -3.15 -20.52 6.80
N LYS A 106 -2.17 -21.38 6.46
CA LYS A 106 -1.43 -22.18 7.45
C LYS A 106 -0.68 -21.32 8.47
N TYR A 107 -0.13 -20.18 8.05
CA TYR A 107 0.50 -19.22 8.96
C TYR A 107 -0.53 -18.66 9.95
N LYS A 108 -1.72 -18.26 9.48
CA LYS A 108 -2.81 -17.76 10.34
C LYS A 108 -3.33 -18.82 11.32
N GLU A 109 -3.42 -20.08 10.90
CA GLU A 109 -3.86 -21.19 11.78
C GLU A 109 -2.84 -21.50 12.89
N SER A 110 -1.55 -21.35 12.60
CA SER A 110 -0.48 -21.58 13.58
C SER A 110 -0.25 -20.41 14.55
N HIS A 111 -0.87 -19.25 14.31
CA HIS A 111 -0.73 -18.03 15.14
C HIS A 111 -2.10 -17.44 15.53
N PRO A 112 -2.91 -18.15 16.35
CA PRO A 112 -4.26 -17.72 16.69
C PRO A 112 -4.32 -16.50 17.63
N ASP A 113 -3.27 -16.24 18.41
CA ASP A 113 -3.23 -15.16 19.41
C ASP A 113 -3.29 -13.75 18.79
N GLU A 114 -2.94 -13.59 17.51
CA GLU A 114 -3.14 -12.32 16.79
C GLU A 114 -4.62 -12.00 16.53
N ARG A 115 -5.53 -13.00 16.57
CA ARG A 115 -6.97 -12.82 16.38
C ARG A 115 -7.74 -12.45 17.67
N ALA A 116 -7.26 -12.86 18.85
CA ALA A 116 -8.04 -12.81 20.09
C ALA A 116 -8.06 -11.42 20.76
N THR A 117 -7.07 -10.56 20.50
CA THR A 117 -6.99 -9.21 21.08
C THR A 117 -7.89 -8.17 20.39
N GLU A 118 -8.67 -8.57 19.40
CA GLU A 118 -9.48 -7.69 18.54
C GLU A 118 -10.85 -7.30 19.15
N ALA A 119 -11.39 -8.05 20.13
CA ALA A 119 -12.81 -7.97 20.50
C ALA A 119 -13.22 -6.92 21.56
N ASP A 120 -12.32 -6.42 22.42
CA ASP A 120 -12.73 -5.92 23.75
C ASP A 120 -12.57 -4.41 24.03
N SER A 121 -12.45 -3.53 23.04
CA SER A 121 -12.14 -2.12 23.35
C SER A 121 -12.74 -1.11 22.37
N GLU A 122 -14.06 -1.00 22.40
CA GLU A 122 -14.84 0.09 21.80
C GLU A 122 -14.73 1.37 22.65
N LYS A 123 -14.16 2.43 22.07
CA LYS A 123 -14.53 3.85 22.25
C LYS A 123 -13.54 4.72 21.47
N GLU A 124 -13.96 5.19 20.31
CA GLU A 124 -13.31 6.32 19.64
C GLU A 124 -14.17 7.57 19.74
N GLN A 125 -13.52 8.67 20.10
CA GLN A 125 -14.05 10.02 20.07
C GLN A 125 -13.45 10.70 18.84
N ARG A 126 -14.22 10.85 17.76
CA ARG A 126 -13.82 11.66 16.62
C ARG A 126 -13.91 13.14 17.00
N VAL A 127 -12.85 13.87 16.73
CA VAL A 127 -12.84 15.34 16.76
C VAL A 127 -13.53 15.84 15.48
N GLU A 128 -14.50 16.73 15.63
CA GLU A 128 -15.18 17.42 14.54
C GLU A 128 -14.20 18.37 13.83
N ASP A 129 -14.10 18.22 12.52
CA ASP A 129 -13.21 18.97 11.65
C ASP A 129 -13.85 20.33 11.30
N LEU A 130 -13.34 21.39 11.91
CA LEU A 130 -13.67 22.78 11.59
C LEU A 130 -12.47 23.46 10.91
N SER A 131 -12.34 23.26 9.60
CA SER A 131 -11.70 24.27 8.73
C SER A 131 -12.19 24.12 7.29
N ARG A 132 -13.36 24.74 7.08
CA ARG A 132 -13.78 25.31 5.80
C ARG A 132 -12.85 26.49 5.49
N ASP A 133 -12.59 26.70 4.21
CA ASP A 133 -11.82 27.78 3.56
C ASP A 133 -10.32 27.50 3.34
N PHE A 134 -10.03 26.89 2.18
CA PHE A 134 -9.07 27.43 1.20
C PHE A 134 -9.35 26.77 -0.17
N CYS A 135 -10.39 27.27 -0.84
CA CYS A 135 -10.55 27.13 -2.28
C CYS A 135 -10.02 28.42 -2.91
N GLU A 136 -8.85 28.39 -3.55
CA GLU A 136 -8.54 29.28 -4.67
C GLU A 136 -7.77 28.48 -5.73
N GLU A 137 -8.48 28.31 -6.85
CA GLU A 137 -8.04 28.34 -8.24
C GLU A 137 -6.78 27.55 -8.66
N ASN A 138 -7.01 26.52 -9.47
CA ASN A 138 -6.34 26.42 -10.77
C ASN A 138 -7.35 25.87 -11.78
N GLU A 139 -7.99 26.79 -12.49
CA GLU A 139 -8.61 26.54 -13.78
C GLU A 139 -7.51 26.14 -14.78
N GLY A 140 -7.62 24.92 -15.27
CA GLY A 140 -6.68 24.27 -16.17
C GLY A 140 -7.25 22.94 -16.62
N ASP A 141 -8.49 22.94 -17.10
CA ASP A 141 -9.11 21.83 -17.82
C ASP A 141 -8.41 21.66 -19.17
N ASP A 142 -7.28 20.97 -19.15
CA ASP A 142 -6.64 20.45 -20.35
C ASP A 142 -7.20 19.04 -20.61
N GLY A 143 -7.68 18.79 -21.83
CA GLY A 143 -8.25 17.50 -22.31
C GLY A 143 -7.31 16.28 -22.17
N SER A 144 -6.11 16.48 -21.64
CA SER A 144 -5.22 15.49 -21.03
C SER A 144 -5.93 14.52 -20.06
N GLY A 145 -6.85 15.01 -19.22
CA GLY A 145 -7.54 14.19 -18.22
C GLY A 145 -8.48 13.13 -18.80
N GLU A 146 -9.24 13.48 -19.84
CA GLU A 146 -10.16 12.54 -20.51
C GLU A 146 -9.41 11.46 -21.30
N ASN A 147 -8.36 11.85 -22.01
CA ASN A 147 -7.53 10.90 -22.77
C ASN A 147 -6.85 9.90 -21.85
N ARG A 148 -6.38 10.36 -20.69
CA ARG A 148 -5.83 9.49 -19.65
C ARG A 148 -6.86 8.48 -19.13
N ARG A 149 -8.08 8.94 -18.81
CA ARG A 149 -9.17 8.06 -18.34
C ARG A 149 -9.58 7.01 -19.39
N LYS A 150 -9.62 7.40 -20.67
CA LYS A 150 -9.88 6.46 -21.77
C LYS A 150 -8.78 5.40 -21.87
N ALA A 151 -7.52 5.79 -21.74
CA ALA A 151 -6.39 4.85 -21.75
C ALA A 151 -6.42 3.88 -20.56
N GLU A 152 -6.74 4.39 -19.36
CA GLU A 152 -6.90 3.56 -18.16
C GLU A 152 -8.04 2.54 -18.34
N MET A 153 -9.20 2.98 -18.84
CA MET A 153 -10.34 2.09 -19.12
C MET A 153 -10.01 1.02 -20.17
N GLN A 154 -9.27 1.38 -21.21
CA GLN A 154 -8.79 0.43 -22.21
C GLN A 154 -7.81 -0.60 -21.61
N ALA A 155 -6.91 -0.17 -20.72
CA ALA A 155 -5.98 -1.07 -20.04
C ALA A 155 -6.73 -2.07 -19.15
N GLU A 156 -7.69 -1.61 -18.35
CA GLU A 156 -8.55 -2.48 -17.52
C GLU A 156 -9.37 -3.46 -18.37
N TRP A 157 -9.92 -3.00 -19.48
CA TRP A 157 -10.63 -3.86 -20.43
C TRP A 157 -9.74 -4.97 -20.99
N ILE A 158 -8.52 -4.64 -21.39
CA ILE A 158 -7.54 -5.64 -21.88
C ILE A 158 -7.18 -6.65 -20.79
N LEU A 159 -7.03 -6.21 -19.54
CA LEU A 159 -6.75 -7.10 -18.40
C LEU A 159 -7.92 -8.06 -18.16
N LEU A 160 -9.16 -7.56 -18.20
CA LEU A 160 -10.36 -8.38 -18.05
C LEU A 160 -10.44 -9.44 -19.15
N LEU A 161 -10.30 -9.04 -20.42
CA LEU A 161 -10.33 -9.97 -21.55
C LEU A 161 -9.24 -11.04 -21.44
N ARG A 162 -8.03 -10.65 -21.02
CA ARG A 162 -6.93 -11.59 -20.79
C ARG A 162 -7.25 -12.59 -19.67
N ALA A 163 -7.85 -12.13 -18.56
CA ALA A 163 -8.27 -13.00 -17.46
C ALA A 163 -9.38 -13.97 -17.90
N LEU A 164 -10.30 -13.50 -18.74
CA LEU A 164 -11.38 -14.31 -19.31
C LEU A 164 -10.90 -15.16 -20.50
N ASN A 165 -9.67 -15.00 -20.96
CA ASN A 165 -9.14 -15.68 -22.15
C ASN A 165 -10.00 -15.42 -23.41
N MET A 166 -10.48 -14.19 -23.56
CA MET A 166 -11.29 -13.72 -24.69
C MET A 166 -10.48 -12.83 -25.62
N ASP A 167 -10.92 -12.71 -26.87
CA ASP A 167 -10.25 -11.88 -27.88
C ASP A 167 -10.52 -10.38 -27.66
N ALA A 168 -9.60 -9.52 -28.11
CA ALA A 168 -9.73 -8.06 -28.06
C ALA A 168 -10.98 -7.52 -28.79
N SER A 169 -11.50 -8.29 -29.76
CA SER A 169 -12.67 -7.96 -30.57
C SER A 169 -13.99 -8.40 -29.93
N SER A 170 -13.96 -9.03 -28.75
CA SER A 170 -15.16 -9.54 -28.09
C SER A 170 -16.12 -8.41 -27.71
N ARG A 171 -17.42 -8.63 -27.91
CA ARG A 171 -18.44 -7.63 -27.56
C ARG A 171 -18.63 -7.62 -26.04
N PHE A 172 -19.06 -6.47 -25.52
CA PHE A 172 -19.31 -6.31 -24.08
C PHE A 172 -20.30 -7.33 -23.52
N GLU A 173 -21.36 -7.65 -24.27
CA GLU A 173 -22.38 -8.64 -23.88
C GLU A 173 -21.80 -10.04 -23.72
N ASP A 174 -20.94 -10.46 -24.65
CA ASP A 174 -20.27 -11.78 -24.59
C ASP A 174 -19.37 -11.88 -23.36
N VAL A 175 -18.63 -10.80 -23.09
CA VAL A 175 -17.73 -10.70 -21.93
C VAL A 175 -18.51 -10.74 -20.63
N LEU A 176 -19.62 -10.01 -20.55
CA LEU A 176 -20.51 -10.01 -19.39
C LEU A 176 -21.11 -11.40 -19.14
N ASN A 177 -21.52 -12.10 -20.19
CA ASN A 177 -22.03 -13.46 -20.09
C ASN A 177 -20.97 -14.45 -19.59
N GLU A 178 -19.73 -14.36 -20.08
CA GLU A 178 -18.63 -15.20 -19.61
C GLU A 178 -18.26 -14.90 -18.14
N VAL A 179 -18.26 -13.63 -17.73
CA VAL A 179 -18.06 -13.26 -16.31
C VAL A 179 -19.13 -13.92 -15.44
N ASN A 180 -20.41 -13.78 -15.79
CA ASN A 180 -21.51 -14.39 -15.04
C ASN A 180 -21.41 -15.91 -15.00
N ALA A 181 -21.02 -16.54 -16.11
CA ALA A 181 -20.83 -17.98 -16.21
C ALA A 181 -19.66 -18.50 -15.35
N ARG A 182 -18.62 -17.69 -15.11
CA ARG A 182 -17.53 -18.03 -14.19
C ARG A 182 -17.90 -17.79 -12.74
N LEU A 183 -18.58 -16.68 -12.45
CA LEU A 183 -19.07 -16.37 -11.11
C LEU A 183 -19.99 -17.48 -10.59
N SER A 184 -20.86 -18.05 -11.43
CA SER A 184 -21.75 -19.14 -11.04
C SER A 184 -21.04 -20.48 -10.78
N ARG A 185 -19.78 -20.64 -11.24
CA ARG A 185 -18.95 -21.83 -10.97
C ARG A 185 -18.15 -21.72 -9.68
N LEU A 186 -18.03 -20.53 -9.11
CA LEU A 186 -17.31 -20.36 -7.85
C LEU A 186 -18.10 -21.08 -6.74
N PRO A 187 -17.41 -21.84 -5.87
CA PRO A 187 -18.06 -22.50 -4.75
C PRO A 187 -18.81 -21.43 -3.95
N SER A 188 -20.11 -21.65 -3.77
CA SER A 188 -21.06 -20.72 -3.15
C SER A 188 -20.85 -20.66 -1.63
N GLY A 189 -19.63 -20.38 -1.19
CA GLY A 189 -19.33 -20.03 0.20
C GLY A 189 -19.35 -18.51 0.30
N ASP A 190 -20.42 -17.99 0.90
CA ASP A 190 -20.57 -16.62 1.41
C ASP A 190 -19.68 -15.58 0.72
N MET A 191 -19.93 -15.30 -0.57
CA MET A 191 -19.41 -14.06 -1.15
C MET A 191 -20.01 -12.92 -0.33
N THR A 192 -19.15 -12.22 0.40
CA THR A 192 -19.53 -11.08 1.23
C THR A 192 -20.23 -10.03 0.38
N ASN A 193 -21.27 -9.41 0.95
CA ASN A 193 -22.10 -8.48 0.22
C ASN A 193 -21.25 -7.29 -0.28
N PRO A 194 -21.62 -6.68 -1.42
CA PRO A 194 -21.05 -5.41 -1.85
C PRO A 194 -21.23 -4.36 -0.76
N LEU A 195 -20.19 -3.54 -0.53
CA LEU A 195 -20.23 -2.44 0.43
C LEU A 195 -21.32 -1.41 0.05
N LEU A 196 -21.53 -1.20 -1.25
CA LEU A 196 -22.61 -0.41 -1.80
C LEU A 196 -23.75 -1.32 -2.26
N SER A 197 -24.78 -1.44 -1.44
CA SER A 197 -25.99 -2.23 -1.76
C SER A 197 -27.05 -1.45 -2.54
N SER A 198 -27.03 -0.12 -2.48
CA SER A 198 -28.00 0.76 -3.16
C SER A 198 -27.50 1.28 -4.50
N SER A 199 -28.37 1.28 -5.52
CA SER A 199 -28.10 2.00 -6.77
C SER A 199 -28.13 3.51 -6.55
N LEU A 200 -27.07 4.20 -6.98
CA LEU A 200 -26.99 5.66 -6.90
C LEU A 200 -27.63 6.33 -8.13
N SER A 201 -28.28 7.47 -7.92
CA SER A 201 -28.80 8.31 -9.00
C SER A 201 -27.66 9.01 -9.78
N SER A 202 -27.96 9.53 -10.98
CA SER A 202 -26.98 10.27 -11.78
C SER A 202 -26.40 11.48 -11.02
N GLU A 203 -27.21 12.15 -10.22
CA GLU A 203 -26.77 13.29 -9.39
C GLU A 203 -25.86 12.82 -8.25
N GLN A 204 -26.20 11.71 -7.58
CA GLN A 204 -25.37 11.12 -6.53
C GLN A 204 -24.03 10.64 -7.08
N TRP A 205 -24.00 10.04 -8.27
CA TRP A 205 -22.76 9.66 -8.93
C TRP A 205 -21.86 10.85 -9.24
N LEU A 206 -22.44 12.00 -9.60
CA LEU A 206 -21.68 13.23 -9.80
C LEU A 206 -21.05 13.71 -8.48
N GLN A 207 -21.78 13.62 -7.37
CA GLN A 207 -21.27 13.94 -6.04
C GLN A 207 -20.14 12.99 -5.62
N VAL A 208 -20.32 11.68 -5.78
CA VAL A 208 -19.28 10.67 -5.49
C VAL A 208 -18.03 10.91 -6.32
N LYS A 209 -18.19 11.25 -7.60
CA LYS A 209 -17.05 11.59 -8.48
C LYS A 209 -16.30 12.81 -7.95
N LYS A 210 -17.01 13.88 -7.56
CA LYS A 210 -16.42 15.08 -6.96
C LYS A 210 -15.67 14.76 -5.67
N MET A 211 -16.26 13.93 -4.79
CA MET A 211 -15.59 13.47 -3.57
C MET A 211 -14.31 12.69 -3.87
N ASN A 212 -14.36 11.77 -4.83
CA ASN A 212 -13.20 10.98 -5.24
C ASN A 212 -12.06 11.87 -5.79
N GLU A 213 -12.39 12.90 -6.56
CA GLU A 213 -11.41 13.86 -7.08
C GLU A 213 -10.73 14.65 -5.95
N ILE A 214 -11.51 15.17 -4.99
CA ILE A 214 -10.99 15.90 -3.82
C ILE A 214 -10.10 15.00 -2.97
N LEU A 215 -10.58 13.80 -2.62
CA LEU A 215 -9.83 12.86 -1.79
C LEU A 215 -8.57 12.37 -2.49
N SER A 216 -8.65 12.06 -3.79
CA SER A 216 -7.47 11.62 -4.55
C SER A 216 -6.36 12.67 -4.54
N GLU A 217 -6.72 13.94 -4.63
CA GLU A 217 -5.79 15.06 -4.59
C GLU A 217 -5.19 15.25 -3.18
N ASP A 218 -6.02 15.20 -2.14
CA ASP A 218 -5.55 15.29 -0.75
C ASP A 218 -4.61 14.13 -0.38
N TYR A 219 -5.00 12.88 -0.65
CA TYR A 219 -4.16 11.72 -0.40
C TYR A 219 -2.87 11.73 -1.22
N ARG A 220 -2.90 12.26 -2.46
CA ARG A 220 -1.68 12.47 -3.27
C ARG A 220 -0.72 13.44 -2.58
N ARG A 221 -1.23 14.59 -2.08
CA ARG A 221 -0.42 15.56 -1.32
C ARG A 221 0.15 14.96 -0.05
N ARG A 222 -0.67 14.21 0.71
CA ARG A 222 -0.22 13.52 1.94
C ARG A 222 0.89 12.51 1.65
N ARG A 223 0.76 11.70 0.60
CA ARG A 223 1.82 10.77 0.14
C ARG A 223 3.09 11.52 -0.23
N GLN A 224 2.98 12.59 -1.03
CA GLN A 224 4.12 13.41 -1.40
C GLN A 224 4.82 14.01 -0.18
N MET A 225 4.07 14.52 0.79
CA MET A 225 4.62 15.05 2.05
C MET A 225 5.36 13.96 2.83
N MET A 226 4.77 12.77 3.01
CA MET A 226 5.42 11.66 3.71
C MET A 226 6.70 11.20 3.02
N VAL A 227 6.67 11.03 1.70
CA VAL A 227 7.84 10.64 0.92
C VAL A 227 8.94 11.70 1.02
N THR A 228 8.58 12.98 0.90
CA THR A 228 9.53 14.10 1.02
C THR A 228 10.14 14.15 2.42
N ARG A 229 9.32 14.02 3.47
CA ARG A 229 9.79 13.97 4.86
C ARG A 229 10.75 12.80 5.08
N PHE A 230 10.44 11.63 4.53
CA PHE A 230 11.32 10.46 4.64
C PHE A 230 12.63 10.68 3.88
N GLN A 231 12.58 11.24 2.67
CA GLN A 231 13.75 11.59 1.88
C GLN A 231 14.68 12.57 2.61
N VAL A 232 14.14 13.67 3.15
CA VAL A 232 14.92 14.64 3.93
C VAL A 232 15.50 13.99 5.20
N THR A 233 14.74 13.10 5.84
CA THR A 233 15.23 12.34 7.01
C THR A 233 16.42 11.45 6.62
N LEU A 234 16.32 10.74 5.49
CA LEU A 234 17.43 9.93 4.96
C LEU A 234 18.66 10.79 4.67
N GLU A 235 18.48 11.90 3.95
CA GLU A 235 19.57 12.84 3.62
C GLU A 235 20.24 13.43 4.86
N SER A 236 19.47 13.68 5.93
CA SER A 236 20.01 14.20 7.19
C SER A 236 21.03 13.25 7.84
N PHE A 237 20.96 11.94 7.59
CA PHE A 237 21.96 11.00 8.10
C PHE A 237 23.33 11.19 7.44
N ALA A 238 23.38 11.70 6.20
CA ALA A 238 24.62 12.03 5.53
C ALA A 238 25.23 13.36 5.98
N TRP A 239 24.54 14.18 6.77
CA TRP A 239 25.12 15.43 7.28
C TRP A 239 26.20 15.14 8.34
N GLY A 240 27.37 15.79 8.19
CA GLY A 240 28.51 15.70 9.11
C GLY A 240 29.84 15.39 8.43
N GLU A 241 30.91 15.21 9.21
CA GLU A 241 32.28 15.05 8.71
C GLU A 241 32.48 13.84 7.79
N LYS A 242 31.71 12.76 8.01
CA LYS A 242 31.75 11.52 7.20
C LYS A 242 30.71 11.50 6.06
N GLN A 243 30.31 12.67 5.56
CA GLN A 243 29.26 12.80 4.55
C GLN A 243 29.47 11.90 3.32
N LYS A 244 30.70 11.79 2.82
CA LYS A 244 31.02 11.02 1.60
C LYS A 244 30.83 9.50 1.77
N GLU A 245 31.12 8.96 2.96
CA GLU A 245 30.93 7.54 3.29
C GLU A 245 29.44 7.24 3.51
N ARG A 246 28.75 8.12 4.25
CA ARG A 246 27.31 7.97 4.55
C ARG A 246 26.43 8.20 3.32
N SER A 247 26.78 9.12 2.43
CA SER A 247 26.05 9.34 1.18
C SER A 247 26.17 8.15 0.21
N ALA A 248 27.33 7.48 0.18
CA ALA A 248 27.50 6.25 -0.58
C ALA A 248 26.61 5.12 -0.04
N ALA A 249 26.48 5.00 1.28
CA ALA A 249 25.54 4.06 1.90
C ALA A 249 24.07 4.43 1.57
N LEU A 250 23.69 5.70 1.63
CA LEU A 250 22.35 6.15 1.27
C LEU A 250 22.02 5.99 -0.21
N ALA A 251 23.02 6.05 -1.10
CA ALA A 251 22.81 5.79 -2.53
C ALA A 251 22.35 4.34 -2.83
N SER A 252 22.52 3.42 -1.87
CA SER A 252 21.96 2.06 -1.95
C SER A 252 20.46 2.00 -1.61
N ALA A 253 19.89 3.07 -1.03
CA ALA A 253 18.47 3.13 -0.71
C ALA A 253 17.62 3.25 -2.00
N PRO A 254 16.44 2.59 -2.04
CA PRO A 254 15.60 2.60 -3.23
C PRO A 254 15.04 4.00 -3.53
N ASN A 255 14.86 4.30 -4.81
CA ASN A 255 14.30 5.58 -5.24
C ASN A 255 12.81 5.70 -4.83
N LEU A 256 12.56 6.60 -3.88
CA LEU A 256 11.24 6.84 -3.32
C LEU A 256 10.30 7.65 -4.25
N ALA A 257 10.81 8.25 -5.33
CA ALA A 257 9.99 9.00 -6.29
C ALA A 257 8.91 8.13 -6.94
N SER A 258 9.17 6.82 -7.07
CA SER A 258 8.20 5.84 -7.56
C SER A 258 6.95 5.73 -6.66
N LEU A 259 7.05 6.09 -5.38
CA LEU A 259 5.95 6.03 -4.41
C LEU A 259 5.01 7.24 -4.50
N ILE A 260 5.39 8.30 -5.23
CA ILE A 260 4.60 9.52 -5.43
C ILE A 260 3.55 9.34 -6.56
N GLY A 261 3.29 8.09 -6.97
CA GLY A 261 2.34 7.76 -8.03
C GLY A 261 0.91 8.29 -7.80
N SER A 262 0.16 8.35 -8.90
CA SER A 262 -1.26 8.71 -8.89
C SER A 262 -2.09 7.73 -8.04
N SER A 263 -3.21 8.22 -7.50
CA SER A 263 -4.16 7.36 -6.80
C SER A 263 -4.63 6.21 -7.70
N GLN A 264 -4.63 4.99 -7.17
CA GLN A 264 -5.24 3.83 -7.83
C GLN A 264 -6.72 3.67 -7.45
N VAL A 265 -7.23 4.55 -6.59
CA VAL A 265 -8.63 4.50 -6.14
C VAL A 265 -9.50 5.17 -7.21
N SER A 266 -10.41 4.38 -7.79
CA SER A 266 -11.38 4.82 -8.78
C SER A 266 -12.81 4.54 -8.28
N PRO A 267 -13.85 5.19 -8.84
CA PRO A 267 -15.24 4.87 -8.53
C PRO A 267 -15.59 3.40 -8.85
N SER A 268 -14.88 2.76 -9.78
CA SER A 268 -15.03 1.34 -10.08
C SER A 268 -14.56 0.46 -8.91
N LEU A 269 -13.47 0.84 -8.22
CA LEU A 269 -13.03 0.15 -7.01
C LEU A 269 -14.06 0.27 -5.88
N LEU A 270 -14.76 1.41 -5.79
CA LEU A 270 -15.83 1.61 -4.81
C LEU A 270 -17.00 0.63 -5.06
N LEU A 271 -17.34 0.37 -6.31
CA LEU A 271 -18.38 -0.61 -6.68
C LEU A 271 -17.93 -2.06 -6.44
N ALA A 272 -16.64 -2.33 -6.62
CA ALA A 272 -16.06 -3.65 -6.36
C ALA A 272 -15.81 -3.92 -4.86
N ALA A 273 -15.85 -2.88 -4.02
CA ALA A 273 -15.60 -3.00 -2.59
C ALA A 273 -16.70 -3.84 -1.92
N ARG A 274 -16.27 -4.72 -1.03
CA ARG A 274 -17.14 -5.61 -0.24
C ARG A 274 -17.16 -5.18 1.22
N GLU A 275 -18.17 -5.61 1.95
CA GLU A 275 -18.31 -5.32 3.39
C GLU A 275 -17.06 -5.72 4.20
N ASP A 276 -16.47 -6.89 3.93
CA ASP A 276 -15.26 -7.39 4.60
C ASP A 276 -13.99 -6.58 4.31
N GLN A 277 -13.98 -5.79 3.23
CA GLN A 277 -12.86 -4.92 2.88
C GLN A 277 -13.00 -3.52 3.46
N SER A 278 -14.13 -3.21 4.09
CA SER A 278 -14.29 -1.94 4.78
C SER A 278 -13.48 -1.97 6.08
N PHE A 279 -12.27 -1.41 6.03
CA PHE A 279 -11.48 -1.16 7.23
C PHE A 279 -12.14 -0.03 8.02
N ILE A 280 -13.03 -0.39 8.95
CA ILE A 280 -13.57 0.53 9.97
C ILE A 280 -12.71 0.47 11.23
N ASP A 281 -11.73 -0.44 11.28
CA ASP A 281 -10.88 -0.59 12.44
C ASP A 281 -9.93 0.61 12.59
N PRO A 282 -9.81 1.17 13.80
CA PRO A 282 -8.87 2.24 14.05
C PRO A 282 -7.44 1.72 13.86
N VAL A 283 -6.63 2.48 13.12
CA VAL A 283 -5.19 2.21 12.99
C VAL A 283 -4.53 2.48 14.34
N LYS A 284 -4.54 1.50 15.23
CA LYS A 284 -3.84 1.56 16.52
C LYS A 284 -2.36 1.35 16.26
N ALA A 285 -1.52 2.21 16.85
CA ALA A 285 -0.09 1.94 16.91
C ALA A 285 0.13 0.65 17.74
N GLY A 286 0.66 -0.40 17.13
CA GLY A 286 0.94 -1.65 17.83
C GLY A 286 1.86 -1.44 19.04
N THR A 287 1.71 -2.27 20.07
CA THR A 287 2.41 -2.12 21.37
C THR A 287 3.93 -2.26 21.29
N SER A 288 4.49 -2.88 20.24
CA SER A 288 5.90 -2.73 19.86
C SER A 288 6.14 -3.38 18.50
N THR A 289 6.98 -2.76 17.66
CA THR A 289 7.53 -3.38 16.44
C THR A 289 8.96 -3.81 16.72
N SER A 290 9.53 -4.69 15.90
CA SER A 290 10.96 -5.05 15.97
C SER A 290 11.87 -3.81 15.92
N VAL A 291 11.44 -2.75 15.23
CA VAL A 291 12.12 -1.45 15.15
C VAL A 291 12.08 -0.70 16.49
N TYR A 292 10.98 -0.77 17.24
CA TYR A 292 10.90 -0.16 18.57
C TYR A 292 11.69 -0.96 19.64
N LYS A 293 12.06 -2.22 19.37
CA LYS A 293 12.86 -3.07 20.26
C LYS A 293 14.37 -2.90 20.09
N THR A 294 14.83 -2.29 19.00
CA THR A 294 16.24 -1.97 18.83
C THR A 294 16.66 -0.87 19.81
N LEU A 295 17.53 -1.21 20.76
CA LEU A 295 18.16 -0.26 21.66
C LEU A 295 19.00 0.73 20.83
N MET A 296 18.48 1.94 20.64
CA MET A 296 19.28 3.02 20.07
C MET A 296 20.43 3.32 21.05
N GLY A 297 21.67 3.30 20.57
CA GLY A 297 22.84 3.67 21.37
C GLY A 297 22.77 5.13 21.84
N SER A 298 23.81 5.62 22.52
CA SER A 298 23.87 7.00 23.01
C SER A 298 23.63 8.01 21.88
N VAL A 299 22.41 8.58 21.81
CA VAL A 299 22.02 9.59 20.82
C VAL A 299 22.58 10.93 21.28
N PRO A 300 23.50 11.57 20.53
CA PRO A 300 23.98 12.90 20.86
C PRO A 300 22.81 13.87 20.88
N ASP A 301 22.71 14.68 21.93
CA ASP A 301 21.66 15.68 22.04
C ASP A 301 21.78 16.67 20.87
N ARG A 302 20.73 16.74 20.05
CA ARG A 302 20.70 17.63 18.87
C ARG A 302 20.16 19.02 19.21
N GLY A 303 19.85 19.28 20.48
CA GLY A 303 19.36 20.57 20.95
C GLY A 303 18.00 20.96 20.36
N GLY A 304 17.38 21.99 20.94
CA GLY A 304 16.09 22.50 20.50
C GLY A 304 14.89 21.89 21.23
N ARG A 305 15.08 21.35 22.44
CA ARG A 305 13.92 21.06 23.30
C ARG A 305 13.15 22.37 23.53
N PRO A 306 11.84 22.42 23.27
CA PRO A 306 11.02 23.59 23.54
C PRO A 306 11.10 23.94 25.03
N GLY A 307 11.97 24.87 25.40
CA GLY A 307 12.29 25.23 26.79
C GLY A 307 13.78 25.43 27.10
N GLU A 308 14.71 24.86 26.30
CA GLU A 308 16.16 25.02 26.53
C GLU A 308 16.76 26.24 25.82
N ILE A 309 16.08 26.77 24.81
CA ILE A 309 16.48 28.02 24.14
C ILE A 309 15.72 29.14 24.85
N GLU A 310 16.41 29.87 25.72
CA GLU A 310 15.87 31.10 26.29
C GLU A 310 15.63 32.10 25.15
N PRO A 311 14.39 32.54 24.90
CA PRO A 311 14.11 33.48 23.83
C PRO A 311 14.94 34.75 24.06
N PRO A 312 15.64 35.28 23.04
CA PRO A 312 16.44 36.48 23.20
C PRO A 312 15.52 37.60 23.69
N MET A 313 15.84 38.13 24.87
CA MET A 313 15.03 39.14 25.53
C MET A 313 14.86 40.36 24.60
N PRO A 314 13.63 40.75 24.24
CA PRO A 314 13.43 41.86 23.31
C PRO A 314 13.98 43.15 23.91
N ALA A 315 14.81 43.89 23.17
CA ALA A 315 15.32 45.18 23.61
C ALA A 315 14.19 46.22 23.54
N TRP A 316 13.76 46.73 24.69
CA TRP A 316 12.79 47.82 24.77
C TRP A 316 13.51 49.14 24.46
N THR A 317 13.43 49.62 23.22
CA THR A 317 13.88 50.99 22.93
C THR A 317 12.87 51.98 23.53
N GLY A 318 13.35 52.92 24.34
CA GLY A 318 12.50 53.95 24.96
C GLY A 318 11.65 54.69 23.94
N ARG A 319 10.36 54.85 24.26
CA ARG A 319 9.39 55.58 23.44
C ARG A 319 9.94 56.98 23.14
N ARG A 320 10.22 57.30 21.87
CA ARG A 320 10.65 58.66 21.47
C ARG A 320 9.52 59.64 21.82
N SER A 321 9.72 60.44 22.86
CA SER A 321 8.80 61.51 23.24
C SER A 321 8.85 62.62 22.19
N LYS A 322 7.97 62.58 21.20
CA LYS A 322 7.75 63.68 20.26
C LYS A 322 6.37 64.28 20.53
N GLY A 323 6.36 65.47 21.14
CA GLY A 323 5.20 66.33 21.41
C GLY A 323 4.50 66.00 22.74
N SER A 324 4.13 66.92 23.63
CA SER A 324 3.69 68.30 23.42
C SER A 324 3.84 69.17 24.69
N ARG A 325 4.10 70.44 24.42
CA ARG A 325 4.01 71.70 25.18
C ARG A 325 3.02 71.75 26.37
N GLY A 326 3.46 72.25 27.53
CA GLY A 326 2.57 72.93 28.49
C GLY A 326 2.99 72.89 29.97
N GLY A 327 3.28 74.06 30.57
CA GLY A 327 2.88 74.37 31.95
C GLY A 327 3.93 74.34 33.06
N TRP A 328 4.51 75.52 33.33
CA TRP A 328 4.74 76.17 34.63
C TRP A 328 4.89 75.36 35.94
N GLY A 329 5.86 75.81 36.76
CA GLY A 329 5.66 75.97 38.20
C GLY A 329 6.80 75.46 39.06
N GLY A 330 7.49 76.38 39.76
CA GLY A 330 8.70 76.10 40.53
C GLY A 330 8.49 75.37 41.86
N GLY A 331 9.59 74.99 42.50
CA GLY A 331 9.59 74.41 43.84
C GLY A 331 10.97 73.90 44.25
N GLN A 332 11.63 74.67 45.09
CA GLN A 332 12.98 74.47 45.62
C GLN A 332 13.14 73.27 46.57
N SER A 333 14.40 72.81 46.63
CA SER A 333 15.13 72.32 47.82
C SER A 333 14.70 70.98 48.46
N HIS A 334 15.61 70.01 48.47
CA HIS A 334 16.50 69.83 49.64
C HIS A 334 17.63 68.82 49.35
N LYS A 335 18.86 69.26 49.64
CA LYS A 335 20.03 68.42 49.85
C LYS A 335 19.78 67.48 51.04
N HIS A 336 20.20 66.22 50.94
CA HIS A 336 20.96 65.61 52.02
C HIS A 336 22.07 64.71 51.47
N LYS A 337 23.26 64.92 52.04
CA LYS A 337 24.56 64.33 51.73
C LYS A 337 24.94 63.40 52.89
N LYS A 338 25.86 62.45 52.61
CA LYS A 338 26.63 61.57 53.53
C LYS A 338 25.98 60.19 53.79
N LYS A 339 26.72 59.09 53.92
CA LYS A 339 28.18 58.85 54.04
C LYS A 339 28.48 57.35 53.77
N LYS A 340 29.51 57.11 52.98
CA LYS A 340 30.65 56.18 53.18
C LYS A 340 30.60 55.14 54.33
N GLY A 341 30.89 53.87 53.99
CA GLY A 341 31.50 52.83 54.86
C GLY A 341 31.57 51.48 54.12
N LYS A 342 32.73 51.11 53.52
CA LYS A 342 33.67 50.01 53.91
C LYS A 342 33.04 48.60 53.79
N LYS A 343 33.51 47.75 52.85
CA LYS A 343 34.59 46.73 52.99
C LYS A 343 34.36 45.84 54.22
N ASP A 344 34.24 44.52 54.13
CA ASP A 344 34.91 43.55 53.26
C ASP A 344 33.97 42.48 52.67
#